data_AF-A0A067TFI4-F1
#
_entry.id   AF-A0A067TFI4-F1
#
_cell.length_a   1.000
_cell.length_b   1.000
_cell.length_c   1.000
_cell.angle_alpha   90.00
_cell.angle_beta   90.00
_cell.angle_gamma   90.00
#
_symmetry.space_group_name_H-M   'P 1'
#
loop_
_entity.id
_entity.type
_entity.pdbx_description
1 polymer ?
#
loop_
_entity_poly.entity_id
_entity_poly.type
_entity_poly.pdbx_seq_one_letter_code
_entity_poly.pdbx_strand_id
1 'polypeptide(L)'
;MAVNPNEDTEFNDALRKHGIIPPKETTPPSPSPPPSPTLDDVLNEFTAKELLELGEDAPDDETERLIALHRRQRLAEERKDQSRARFGDVYPIGRDDYTREITEASKIDEEDDDNELGTGVVCFLYKDGLPRSDRAFQHIRGLAKRYPRTKFVSIVGDKCIPNLPDSRVPMFIVYRKGDIRQQIVAWGADRDRRLEGAKSVPSISCI
;
A
#
# COMPACT_ATOMS: atom_id res chain seq x y z
N MET A 1 29.43 46.25 30.62
CA MET A 1 28.61 45.09 30.19
C MET A 1 27.28 45.64 29.70
N ALA A 2 26.91 45.42 28.44
CA ALA A 2 25.61 45.84 27.94
C ALA A 2 24.54 44.86 28.46
N VAL A 3 23.49 45.38 29.09
CA VAL A 3 22.37 44.58 29.62
C VAL A 3 21.56 44.05 28.45
N ASN A 4 21.33 42.74 28.40
CA ASN A 4 20.52 42.09 27.38
C ASN A 4 19.02 42.36 27.67
N PRO A 5 18.30 43.12 26.83
CA PRO A 5 16.90 43.52 27.10
C PRO A 5 15.89 42.36 27.06
N ASN A 6 16.30 41.21 26.53
CA ASN A 6 15.46 40.04 26.33
C ASN A 6 15.59 38.98 27.44
N GLU A 7 16.50 39.18 28.39
CA GLU A 7 16.64 38.29 29.54
C GLU A 7 15.47 38.48 30.51
N ASP A 8 14.88 37.39 30.98
CA ASP A 8 13.85 37.42 32.02
C ASP A 8 14.53 37.41 33.39
N THR A 9 14.89 38.61 33.83
CA THR A 9 15.39 38.87 35.19
C THR A 9 14.43 39.80 35.90
N GLU A 10 14.35 39.69 37.24
CA GLU A 10 13.52 40.58 38.05
C GLU A 10 13.86 42.07 37.84
N PHE A 11 15.11 42.36 37.52
CA PHE A 11 15.56 43.69 37.14
C PHE A 11 14.94 44.17 35.82
N ASN A 12 14.94 43.33 34.78
CA ASN A 12 14.34 43.66 33.48
C ASN A 12 12.81 43.82 33.56
N ASP A 13 12.13 43.05 34.41
CA ASP A 13 10.69 43.21 34.63
C ASP A 13 10.34 44.50 35.37
N ALA A 14 11.16 44.92 36.34
CA ALA A 14 11.03 46.24 36.94
C ALA A 14 11.22 47.36 35.90
N LEU A 15 12.20 47.22 35.00
CA LEU A 15 12.43 48.18 33.91
C LEU A 15 11.29 48.22 32.89
N ARG A 16 10.66 47.08 32.57
CA ARG A 16 9.45 47.01 31.74
C ARG A 16 8.28 47.74 32.42
N LYS A 17 8.09 47.53 33.74
CA LYS A 17 7.05 48.20 34.54
C LYS A 17 7.25 49.72 34.63
N HIS A 18 8.49 50.18 34.67
CA HIS A 18 8.84 51.61 34.65
C HIS A 18 8.86 52.22 33.22
N GLY A 19 8.56 51.44 32.18
CA GLY A 19 8.48 51.90 30.79
C GLY A 19 9.84 52.18 30.14
N ILE A 20 10.93 51.65 30.71
CA ILE A 20 12.30 51.83 30.20
C ILE A 20 12.62 50.79 29.12
N ILE A 21 12.05 49.58 29.22
CA ILE A 21 12.19 48.49 28.24
C ILE A 21 10.80 48.16 27.67
N PRO A 22 10.67 47.87 26.35
CA PRO A 22 9.39 47.46 25.75
C PRO A 22 8.77 46.23 26.43
N PRO A 23 7.42 46.12 26.46
CA PRO A 23 6.74 44.93 26.96
C PRO A 23 7.13 43.71 26.12
N LYS A 24 7.37 42.59 26.78
CA LYS A 24 7.74 41.34 26.11
C LYS A 24 6.56 40.80 25.31
N GLU A 25 6.81 40.39 24.07
CA GLU A 25 5.82 39.69 23.26
C GLU A 25 5.44 38.36 23.94
N THR A 26 4.15 38.17 24.24
CA THR A 26 3.65 36.90 24.77
C THR A 26 3.75 35.84 23.69
N THR A 27 4.62 34.85 23.88
CA THR A 27 4.66 33.67 23.01
C THR A 27 3.28 33.01 23.01
N PRO A 28 2.72 32.66 21.84
CA PRO A 28 1.47 31.92 21.79
C PRO A 28 1.63 30.60 22.56
N PRO A 29 0.59 30.15 23.30
CA PRO A 29 0.66 28.88 24.03
C PRO A 29 1.00 27.76 23.05
N SER A 30 2.00 26.95 23.40
CA SER A 30 2.35 25.76 22.62
C SER A 30 1.12 24.88 22.46
N PRO A 31 0.83 24.35 21.26
CA PRO A 31 -0.28 23.42 21.09
C PRO A 31 -0.11 22.21 22.00
N SER A 32 -1.21 21.72 22.58
CA SER A 32 -1.21 20.54 23.43
C SER A 32 -0.71 19.32 22.67
N PRO A 33 0.08 18.43 23.31
CA PRO A 33 0.50 17.18 22.69
C PRO A 33 -0.72 16.31 22.34
N PRO A 34 -0.61 15.45 21.30
CA PRO A 34 -1.68 14.53 20.93
C PRO A 34 -1.98 13.55 22.09
N PRO A 35 -3.23 13.03 22.16
CA PRO A 35 -3.59 12.04 23.17
C PRO A 35 -2.75 10.77 23.02
N SER A 36 -2.46 10.11 24.14
CA SER A 36 -1.82 8.79 24.13
C SER A 36 -2.74 7.75 23.47
N PRO A 37 -2.20 6.80 22.70
CA PRO A 37 -2.99 5.74 22.06
C PRO A 37 -3.72 4.89 23.11
N THR A 38 -4.89 4.37 22.74
CA THR A 38 -5.65 3.45 23.61
C THR A 38 -5.05 2.05 23.58
N LEU A 39 -5.40 1.21 24.55
CA LEU A 39 -4.97 -0.19 24.57
C LEU A 39 -5.42 -0.94 23.29
N ASP A 40 -6.63 -0.66 22.81
CA ASP A 40 -7.14 -1.22 21.56
C ASP A 40 -6.33 -0.80 20.33
N ASP A 41 -5.90 0.47 20.25
CA ASP A 41 -5.05 0.96 19.17
C ASP A 41 -3.71 0.20 19.13
N VAL A 42 -3.13 -0.01 20.31
CA VAL A 42 -1.87 -0.74 20.46
C VAL A 42 -2.03 -2.20 20.06
N LEU A 43 -3.11 -2.87 20.50
CA LEU A 43 -3.38 -4.28 20.15
C LEU A 43 -3.62 -4.48 18.65
N ASN A 44 -4.20 -3.49 17.97
CA ASN A 44 -4.35 -3.50 16.53
C ASN A 44 -3.01 -3.45 15.78
N GLU A 45 -1.88 -3.10 16.38
CA GLU A 45 -0.60 -3.12 15.66
C GLU A 45 0.06 -4.50 15.65
N PHE A 46 -0.39 -5.41 16.52
CA PHE A 46 0.20 -6.74 16.68
C PHE A 46 -0.36 -7.79 15.72
N THR A 47 0.48 -8.76 15.40
CA THR A 47 0.13 -9.96 14.66
C THR A 47 -0.62 -10.98 15.54
N ALA A 48 -1.32 -11.93 14.91
CA ALA A 48 -2.02 -12.99 15.63
C ALA A 48 -1.11 -13.87 16.52
N LYS A 49 0.20 -13.90 16.24
CA LYS A 49 1.21 -14.61 17.04
C LYS A 49 1.66 -13.78 18.24
N GLU A 50 1.96 -12.50 18.04
CA GLU A 50 2.35 -11.61 19.14
C GLU A 50 1.21 -11.44 20.14
N LEU A 51 -0.05 -11.39 19.67
CA LEU A 51 -1.23 -11.37 20.54
C LEU A 51 -1.43 -12.69 21.32
N LEU A 52 -0.92 -13.82 20.84
CA LEU A 52 -0.93 -15.06 21.62
C LEU A 52 0.03 -14.92 22.81
N GLU A 53 1.27 -14.52 22.53
CA GLU A 53 2.32 -14.37 23.54
C GLU A 53 1.93 -13.31 24.59
N LEU A 54 1.40 -12.16 24.14
CA LEU A 54 0.94 -11.10 25.04
C LEU A 54 -0.22 -11.53 25.94
N GLY A 55 -1.07 -12.45 25.46
CA GLY A 55 -2.17 -13.01 26.26
C GLY A 55 -1.69 -13.91 27.39
N GLU A 56 -0.58 -14.62 27.21
CA GLU A 56 -0.01 -15.51 28.25
C GLU A 56 0.61 -14.72 29.42
N ASP A 57 1.13 -13.52 29.13
CA ASP A 57 1.72 -12.59 30.11
C ASP A 57 0.73 -11.52 30.61
N ALA A 58 -0.58 -11.69 30.37
CA ALA A 58 -1.58 -10.71 30.75
C ALA A 58 -1.65 -10.50 32.29
N PRO A 59 -1.79 -9.25 32.77
CA PRO A 59 -1.79 -8.96 34.20
C PRO A 59 -3.05 -9.43 34.95
N ASP A 60 -4.15 -9.63 34.22
CA ASP A 60 -5.47 -10.02 34.76
C ASP A 60 -6.36 -10.67 33.69
N ASP A 61 -7.41 -11.36 34.14
CA ASP A 61 -8.38 -12.09 33.30
C ASP A 61 -9.15 -11.19 32.31
N GLU A 62 -9.35 -9.90 32.62
CA GLU A 62 -10.08 -8.97 31.75
C GLU A 62 -9.21 -8.58 30.56
N THR A 63 -7.95 -8.26 30.82
CA THR A 63 -6.92 -7.96 29.81
C THR A 63 -6.68 -9.18 28.91
N GLU A 64 -6.56 -10.38 29.48
CA GLU A 64 -6.41 -11.64 28.72
C GLU A 64 -7.56 -11.85 27.72
N ARG A 65 -8.81 -11.64 28.17
CA ARG A 65 -10.01 -11.77 27.32
C ARG A 65 -10.01 -10.78 26.17
N LEU A 66 -9.58 -9.54 26.42
CA LEU A 66 -9.54 -8.49 25.40
C LEU A 66 -8.49 -8.81 24.32
N ILE A 67 -7.29 -9.25 24.73
CA ILE A 67 -6.24 -9.69 23.80
C ILE A 67 -6.71 -10.91 22.97
N ALA A 68 -7.38 -11.87 23.60
CA ALA A 68 -7.90 -13.05 22.92
C ALA A 68 -8.98 -12.70 21.86
N LEU A 69 -9.81 -11.69 22.13
CA LEU A 69 -10.79 -11.17 21.16
C LEU A 69 -10.10 -10.57 19.93
N HIS A 70 -9.11 -9.70 20.14
CA HIS A 70 -8.30 -9.11 19.06
C HIS A 70 -7.61 -10.20 18.22
N ARG A 71 -7.00 -11.19 18.88
CA ARG A 71 -6.37 -12.32 18.19
C ARG A 71 -7.36 -13.10 17.34
N ARG A 72 -8.58 -13.36 17.86
CA ARG A 72 -9.62 -14.05 17.12
C ARG A 72 -10.08 -13.25 15.89
N GLN A 73 -10.21 -11.93 16.04
CA GLN A 73 -10.51 -11.03 14.91
C GLN A 73 -9.41 -11.10 13.85
N ARG A 74 -8.13 -10.97 14.23
CA ARG A 74 -6.98 -11.11 13.32
C ARG A 74 -6.96 -12.43 12.57
N LEU A 75 -7.14 -13.55 13.25
CA LEU A 75 -7.20 -14.86 12.61
C LEU A 75 -8.39 -15.00 11.65
N ALA A 76 -9.52 -14.35 11.95
CA ALA A 76 -10.67 -14.34 11.05
C ALA A 76 -10.39 -13.52 9.78
N GLU A 77 -9.75 -12.36 9.91
CA GLU A 77 -9.30 -11.52 8.78
C GLU A 77 -8.30 -12.28 7.91
N GLU A 78 -7.27 -12.88 8.50
CA GLU A 78 -6.27 -13.67 7.76
C GLU A 78 -6.90 -14.84 7.01
N ARG A 79 -7.86 -15.55 7.62
CA ARG A 79 -8.60 -16.62 6.95
C ARG A 79 -9.43 -16.11 5.78
N LYS A 80 -10.08 -14.95 5.91
CA LYS A 80 -10.81 -14.30 4.82
C LYS A 80 -9.86 -13.89 3.70
N ASP A 81 -8.71 -13.33 4.01
CA ASP A 81 -7.73 -12.96 2.98
C ASP A 81 -7.13 -14.19 2.28
N GLN A 82 -6.94 -15.28 3.01
CA GLN A 82 -6.54 -16.57 2.43
C GLN A 82 -7.63 -17.20 1.55
N SER A 83 -8.91 -17.13 1.94
CA SER A 83 -9.99 -17.63 1.07
C SER A 83 -10.15 -16.80 -0.19
N ARG A 84 -9.78 -15.51 -0.15
CA ARG A 84 -9.76 -14.59 -1.30
C ARG A 84 -8.53 -14.76 -2.19
N ALA A 85 -7.48 -15.44 -1.71
CA ALA A 85 -6.26 -15.73 -2.46
C ALA A 85 -6.51 -16.79 -3.56
N ARG A 86 -7.36 -16.47 -4.53
CA ARG A 86 -7.78 -17.36 -5.63
C ARG A 86 -6.69 -17.59 -6.69
N PHE A 87 -5.73 -16.67 -6.77
CA PHE A 87 -4.60 -16.69 -7.69
C PHE A 87 -3.28 -16.76 -6.92
N GLY A 88 -2.16 -16.50 -7.59
CA GLY A 88 -0.83 -16.57 -6.98
C GLY A 88 0.30 -16.75 -7.99
N ASP A 89 -0.06 -17.08 -9.24
CA ASP A 89 0.85 -17.26 -10.35
C ASP A 89 0.45 -16.42 -11.57
N VAL A 90 1.29 -16.49 -12.60
CA VAL A 90 1.07 -15.80 -13.88
C VAL A 90 0.63 -16.83 -14.92
N TYR A 91 -0.57 -16.67 -15.44
CA TYR A 91 -1.18 -17.65 -16.35
C TYR A 91 -0.92 -17.25 -17.82
N PRO A 92 -0.23 -18.07 -18.62
CA PRO A 92 -0.09 -17.82 -20.06
C PRO A 92 -1.41 -18.09 -20.78
N ILE A 93 -1.82 -17.19 -21.66
CA ILE A 93 -3.08 -17.30 -22.41
C ILE A 93 -2.87 -17.07 -23.92
N GLY A 94 -3.78 -17.64 -24.71
CA GLY A 94 -3.88 -17.38 -26.15
C GLY A 94 -4.72 -16.13 -26.47
N ARG A 95 -4.79 -15.78 -27.76
CA ARG A 95 -5.68 -14.71 -28.25
C ARG A 95 -7.15 -15.05 -28.02
N ASP A 96 -7.52 -16.31 -28.26
CA ASP A 96 -8.90 -16.79 -28.18
C ASP A 96 -9.43 -16.76 -26.73
N ASP A 97 -8.54 -16.91 -25.76
CA ASP A 97 -8.87 -16.88 -24.33
C ASP A 97 -8.92 -15.45 -23.76
N TYR A 98 -8.53 -14.42 -24.52
CA TYR A 98 -8.38 -13.06 -24.03
C TYR A 98 -9.66 -12.52 -23.36
N THR A 99 -10.80 -12.66 -24.03
CA THR A 99 -12.08 -12.16 -23.53
C THR A 99 -12.47 -12.85 -22.23
N ARG A 100 -12.38 -14.18 -22.18
CA ARG A 100 -12.74 -14.97 -21.01
C ARG A 100 -11.80 -14.72 -19.84
N GLU A 101 -10.50 -14.81 -20.08
CA GLU A 101 -9.49 -14.79 -19.02
C GLU A 101 -9.20 -13.40 -18.48
N ILE A 102 -9.52 -12.34 -19.24
CA ILE A 102 -9.29 -10.95 -18.84
C ILE A 102 -10.60 -10.19 -18.66
N THR A 103 -11.37 -10.03 -19.72
CA THR A 103 -12.53 -9.11 -19.70
C THR A 103 -13.64 -9.66 -18.82
N GLU A 104 -14.06 -10.91 -19.04
CA GLU A 104 -15.08 -11.59 -18.25
C GLU A 104 -14.59 -11.88 -16.84
N ALA A 105 -13.36 -12.40 -16.69
CA ALA A 105 -12.75 -12.62 -15.39
C ALA A 105 -12.73 -11.34 -14.53
N SER A 106 -12.48 -10.16 -15.12
CA SER A 106 -12.45 -8.90 -14.38
C SER A 106 -13.82 -8.39 -13.91
N LYS A 107 -14.92 -8.97 -14.43
CA LYS A 107 -16.29 -8.67 -14.00
C LYS A 107 -16.77 -9.56 -12.85
N ILE A 108 -16.06 -10.66 -12.56
CA ILE A 108 -16.43 -11.56 -11.47
C ILE A 108 -16.14 -10.84 -10.15
N ASP A 109 -17.18 -10.63 -9.35
CA ASP A 109 -17.07 -10.05 -8.02
C ASP A 109 -16.52 -11.07 -7.02
N GLU A 110 -15.83 -10.57 -6.00
CA GLU A 110 -15.49 -11.40 -4.85
C GLU A 110 -16.76 -11.57 -3.99
N GLU A 111 -16.98 -12.77 -3.44
CA GLU A 111 -18.21 -13.14 -2.71
C GLU A 111 -18.54 -12.24 -1.50
N ASP A 112 -17.58 -11.46 -1.01
CA ASP A 112 -17.68 -10.56 0.14
C ASP A 112 -17.27 -9.09 -0.18
N ASP A 113 -17.34 -8.67 -1.45
CA ASP A 113 -17.04 -7.27 -1.82
C ASP A 113 -18.33 -6.46 -1.97
N ASP A 114 -18.72 -5.76 -0.89
CA ASP A 114 -19.90 -4.88 -0.84
C ASP A 114 -19.93 -3.81 -1.94
N ASN A 115 -18.78 -3.52 -2.55
CA ASN A 115 -18.62 -2.49 -3.59
C ASN A 115 -18.67 -3.07 -5.01
N GLU A 116 -18.90 -4.39 -5.15
CA GLU A 116 -18.93 -5.15 -6.41
C GLU A 116 -17.78 -4.76 -7.34
N LEU A 117 -16.55 -4.59 -6.83
CA LEU A 117 -15.50 -3.91 -7.58
C LEU A 117 -14.96 -4.73 -8.77
N GLY A 118 -15.44 -5.96 -8.99
CA GLY A 118 -14.90 -6.93 -9.93
C GLY A 118 -13.51 -7.44 -9.55
N THR A 119 -13.04 -8.51 -10.18
CA THR A 119 -11.68 -9.02 -9.96
C THR A 119 -10.65 -8.15 -10.69
N GLY A 120 -9.52 -7.86 -10.05
CA GLY A 120 -8.41 -7.15 -10.70
C GLY A 120 -7.68 -8.11 -11.63
N VAL A 121 -7.52 -7.73 -12.91
CA VAL A 121 -6.75 -8.54 -13.86
C VAL A 121 -5.63 -7.71 -14.47
N VAL A 122 -4.40 -8.21 -14.39
CA VAL A 122 -3.22 -7.59 -15.00
C VAL A 122 -2.77 -8.44 -16.18
N CYS A 123 -2.92 -7.88 -17.38
CA CYS A 123 -2.48 -8.51 -18.62
C CYS A 123 -1.08 -8.01 -19.01
N PHE A 124 -0.13 -8.92 -19.09
CA PHE A 124 1.25 -8.66 -19.46
C PHE A 124 1.55 -9.11 -20.89
N LEU A 125 1.80 -8.14 -21.75
CA LEU A 125 2.17 -8.34 -23.14
C LEU A 125 3.70 -8.33 -23.25
N TYR A 126 4.24 -9.44 -23.73
CA TYR A 126 5.68 -9.65 -23.86
C TYR A 126 6.08 -10.11 -25.27
N LYS A 127 7.37 -10.04 -25.58
CA LYS A 127 7.95 -10.68 -26.76
C LYS A 127 9.19 -11.46 -26.35
N ASP A 128 9.31 -12.66 -26.91
CA ASP A 128 10.48 -13.51 -26.73
C ASP A 128 11.72 -12.86 -27.34
N GLY A 129 12.89 -13.08 -26.72
CA GLY A 129 14.16 -12.54 -27.19
C GLY A 129 14.43 -11.08 -26.83
N LEU A 130 13.49 -10.38 -26.18
CA LEU A 130 13.72 -9.04 -25.63
C LEU A 130 14.11 -9.12 -24.15
N PRO A 131 15.32 -8.69 -23.75
CA PRO A 131 15.77 -8.77 -22.35
C PRO A 131 14.86 -8.04 -21.35
N ARG A 132 14.14 -7.00 -21.80
CA ARG A 132 13.18 -6.27 -20.96
C ARG A 132 11.95 -7.12 -20.62
N SER A 133 11.49 -7.96 -21.55
CA SER A 133 10.42 -8.93 -21.31
C SER A 133 10.82 -9.94 -20.22
N ASP A 134 12.04 -10.47 -20.29
CA ASP A 134 12.53 -11.47 -19.33
C ASP A 134 12.63 -10.91 -17.91
N ARG A 135 13.14 -9.67 -17.78
CA ARG A 135 13.17 -8.97 -16.47
C ARG A 135 11.76 -8.70 -15.96
N ALA A 136 10.86 -8.26 -16.83
CA ALA A 136 9.46 -8.03 -16.44
C ALA A 136 8.77 -9.33 -15.97
N PHE A 137 9.13 -10.49 -16.55
CA PHE A 137 8.66 -11.79 -16.08
C PHE A 137 9.04 -12.09 -14.63
N GLN A 138 10.25 -11.73 -14.20
CA GLN A 138 10.68 -11.90 -12.81
C GLN A 138 9.85 -11.02 -11.88
N HIS A 139 9.59 -9.78 -12.29
CA HIS A 139 8.79 -8.83 -11.50
C HIS A 139 7.34 -9.27 -11.35
N ILE A 140 6.68 -9.62 -12.46
CA ILE A 140 5.26 -10.00 -12.43
C ILE A 140 5.03 -11.31 -11.66
N ARG A 141 5.95 -12.28 -11.73
CA ARG A 141 5.87 -13.49 -10.90
C ARG A 141 6.00 -13.19 -9.41
N GLY A 142 6.87 -12.24 -9.04
CA GLY A 142 6.96 -11.77 -7.66
C GLY A 142 5.69 -11.07 -7.19
N LEU A 143 5.08 -10.25 -8.06
CA LEU A 143 3.82 -9.57 -7.76
C LEU A 143 2.64 -10.54 -7.66
N ALA A 144 2.54 -11.54 -8.53
CA ALA A 144 1.47 -12.54 -8.49
C ALA A 144 1.42 -13.27 -7.15
N LYS A 145 2.59 -13.65 -6.62
CA LYS A 145 2.71 -14.29 -5.30
C LYS A 145 2.36 -13.37 -4.14
N ARG A 146 2.66 -12.07 -4.27
CA ARG A 146 2.36 -11.05 -3.23
C ARG A 146 0.89 -10.63 -3.24
N TYR A 147 0.23 -10.69 -4.39
CA TYR A 147 -1.15 -10.23 -4.57
C TYR A 147 -2.04 -11.35 -5.12
N PRO A 148 -2.28 -12.43 -4.36
CA PRO A 148 -3.02 -13.60 -4.84
C PRO A 148 -4.52 -13.33 -5.08
N ARG A 149 -5.01 -12.14 -4.74
CA ARG A 149 -6.37 -11.67 -5.07
C ARG A 149 -6.48 -11.11 -6.49
N THR A 150 -5.35 -10.73 -7.10
CA THR A 150 -5.29 -10.20 -8.46
C THR A 150 -4.90 -11.30 -9.42
N LYS A 151 -5.61 -11.42 -10.52
CA LYS A 151 -5.27 -12.35 -11.58
C LYS A 151 -4.17 -11.76 -12.46
N PHE A 152 -3.05 -12.46 -12.60
CA PHE A 152 -1.98 -12.07 -13.52
C PHE A 152 -1.97 -13.00 -14.72
N VAL A 153 -2.05 -12.45 -15.92
CA VAL A 153 -1.97 -13.22 -17.16
C VAL A 153 -0.86 -12.71 -18.06
N SER A 154 -0.32 -13.59 -18.91
CA SER A 154 0.71 -13.25 -19.89
C SER A 154 0.29 -13.68 -21.28
N ILE A 155 0.56 -12.85 -22.28
CA ILE A 155 0.26 -13.13 -23.68
C ILE A 155 1.38 -12.57 -24.57
N VAL A 156 1.69 -13.30 -25.65
CA VAL A 156 2.63 -12.81 -26.66
C VAL A 156 2.03 -11.57 -27.32
N GLY A 157 2.76 -10.45 -27.29
CA GLY A 157 2.28 -9.14 -27.69
C GLY A 157 1.67 -9.13 -29.09
N ASP A 158 2.34 -9.76 -30.06
CA ASP A 158 1.89 -9.83 -31.46
C ASP A 158 0.64 -10.71 -31.64
N LYS A 159 0.40 -11.67 -30.74
CA LYS A 159 -0.86 -12.46 -30.75
C LYS A 159 -2.04 -11.63 -30.27
N CYS A 160 -1.81 -10.69 -29.35
CA CYS A 160 -2.85 -9.81 -28.83
C CYS A 160 -3.10 -8.62 -29.77
N ILE A 161 -2.05 -7.88 -30.10
CA ILE A 161 -2.08 -6.66 -30.89
C ILE A 161 -1.21 -6.88 -32.13
N PRO A 162 -1.81 -6.96 -33.33
CA PRO A 162 -1.05 -7.14 -34.56
C PRO A 162 -0.02 -6.01 -34.75
N ASN A 163 1.21 -6.37 -35.14
CA ASN A 163 2.31 -5.43 -35.37
C ASN A 163 2.66 -4.54 -34.16
N LEU A 164 2.66 -5.10 -32.95
CA LEU A 164 3.02 -4.35 -31.75
C LEU A 164 4.50 -3.94 -31.80
N PRO A 165 4.85 -2.65 -31.77
CA PRO A 165 6.26 -2.24 -31.81
C PRO A 165 7.04 -2.69 -30.57
N ASP A 166 8.26 -3.18 -30.76
CA ASP A 166 9.13 -3.63 -29.67
C ASP A 166 9.44 -2.52 -28.66
N SER A 167 9.43 -1.26 -29.09
CA SER A 167 9.60 -0.09 -28.22
C SER A 167 8.49 0.05 -27.16
N ARG A 168 7.32 -0.58 -27.36
CA ARG A 168 6.20 -0.57 -26.41
C ARG A 168 6.20 -1.77 -25.47
N VAL A 169 7.05 -2.76 -25.71
CA VAL A 169 7.12 -4.02 -24.95
C VAL A 169 8.28 -3.93 -23.94
N PRO A 170 8.11 -4.45 -22.71
CA PRO A 170 6.91 -5.05 -22.14
C PRO A 170 5.81 -4.03 -21.83
N MET A 171 4.56 -4.46 -22.01
CA MET A 171 3.37 -3.65 -21.73
C MET A 171 2.49 -4.35 -20.70
N PHE A 172 1.91 -3.58 -19.78
CA PHE A 172 0.93 -4.04 -18.81
C PHE A 172 -0.39 -3.30 -19.04
N ILE A 173 -1.50 -4.04 -19.01
CA ILE A 173 -2.85 -3.50 -19.10
C ILE A 173 -3.64 -4.01 -17.89
N VAL A 174 -4.18 -3.08 -17.11
CA VAL A 174 -4.94 -3.38 -15.90
C VAL A 174 -6.43 -3.27 -16.21
N TYR A 175 -7.16 -4.34 -15.92
CA TYR A 175 -8.60 -4.46 -16.10
C TYR A 175 -9.32 -4.53 -14.76
N ARG A 176 -10.52 -3.94 -14.73
CA ARG A 176 -11.43 -4.00 -13.58
C ARG A 176 -12.86 -3.76 -14.08
N LYS A 177 -13.82 -4.62 -13.70
CA LYS A 177 -15.22 -4.60 -14.16
C LYS A 177 -15.41 -4.66 -15.69
N GLY A 178 -14.46 -5.26 -16.41
CA GLY A 178 -14.48 -5.33 -17.87
C GLY A 178 -13.82 -4.13 -18.57
N ASP A 179 -13.46 -3.08 -17.84
CA ASP A 179 -12.86 -1.87 -18.39
C ASP A 179 -11.35 -1.81 -18.16
N ILE A 180 -10.64 -1.17 -19.09
CA ILE A 180 -9.22 -0.84 -18.93
C ILE A 180 -9.11 0.32 -17.95
N ARG A 181 -8.40 0.11 -16.84
CA ARG A 181 -8.12 1.13 -15.82
C ARG A 181 -6.80 1.83 -16.05
N GLN A 182 -5.79 1.09 -16.48
CA GLN A 182 -4.45 1.64 -16.69
C GLN A 182 -3.75 0.85 -17.78
N GLN A 183 -2.96 1.56 -18.58
CA GLN A 183 -2.00 0.96 -19.49
C GLN A 183 -0.60 1.51 -19.18
N ILE A 184 0.38 0.62 -19.13
CA ILE A 184 1.78 0.95 -18.91
C ILE A 184 2.57 0.35 -20.06
N VAL A 185 3.27 1.19 -20.81
CA VAL A 185 4.05 0.77 -21.97
C VAL A 185 5.54 0.85 -21.67
N ALA A 186 6.34 0.04 -22.38
CA ALA A 186 7.80 0.08 -22.31
C ALA A 186 8.36 -0.05 -20.88
N TRP A 187 7.81 -0.96 -20.07
CA TRP A 187 8.22 -1.10 -18.68
C TRP A 187 9.70 -1.48 -18.55
N GLY A 188 10.46 -0.69 -17.78
CA GLY A 188 11.89 -0.88 -17.62
C GLY A 188 12.72 -0.41 -18.82
N ALA A 189 12.14 0.38 -19.73
CA ALA A 189 12.89 1.00 -20.83
C ALA A 189 13.73 2.21 -20.40
N ASP A 190 13.22 2.96 -19.42
CA ASP A 190 13.81 4.19 -18.89
C ASP A 190 14.92 3.91 -17.86
N ARG A 191 14.69 2.94 -16.98
CA ARG A 191 15.60 2.54 -15.90
C ARG A 191 15.35 1.11 -15.47
N ASP A 192 16.35 0.49 -14.86
CA ASP A 192 16.15 -0.81 -14.24
C ASP A 192 15.28 -0.66 -12.98
N ARG A 193 14.27 -1.51 -12.85
CA ARG A 193 13.29 -1.46 -11.75
C ARG A 193 13.52 -2.68 -10.87
N ARG A 194 13.70 -2.50 -9.56
CA ARG A 194 13.86 -3.61 -8.59
C ARG A 194 12.58 -3.77 -7.76
N LEU A 195 12.32 -5.00 -7.30
CA LEU A 195 11.15 -5.34 -6.48
C LEU A 195 11.30 -5.01 -4.96
N GLU A 196 12.36 -4.30 -4.58
CA GLU A 196 12.69 -4.07 -3.16
C GLU A 196 11.60 -3.26 -2.44
N GLY A 197 11.22 -3.78 -1.26
CA GLY A 197 10.22 -3.31 -0.29
C GLY A 197 9.52 -1.98 -0.52
N ALA A 198 8.51 -1.95 -1.41
CA ALA A 198 7.60 -0.82 -1.49
C ALA A 198 6.61 -0.86 -0.29
N LYS A 199 7.01 -0.27 0.84
CA LYS A 199 6.08 0.25 1.87
C LYS A 199 5.44 1.58 1.47
N SER A 200 5.59 2.03 0.23
CA SER A 200 4.84 3.15 -0.32
C SER A 200 4.17 2.70 -1.61
N VAL A 201 2.84 2.63 -1.57
CA VAL A 201 2.03 2.77 -2.78
C VAL A 201 2.38 4.15 -3.32
N PRO A 202 3.03 4.28 -4.50
CA PRO A 202 3.18 5.60 -5.08
C PRO A 202 1.77 6.12 -5.36
N SER A 203 1.42 7.25 -4.76
CA SER A 203 0.33 8.09 -5.22
C SER A 203 0.67 8.52 -6.65
N ILE A 204 0.24 7.73 -7.64
CA ILE A 204 0.41 8.08 -9.04
C ILE A 204 -0.67 9.09 -9.34
N SER A 205 -0.27 10.35 -9.37
CA SER A 205 -1.05 11.45 -9.93
C SER A 205 -1.37 11.13 -11.40
N CYS A 206 -2.67 11.10 -11.69
CA CYS A 206 -3.20 11.04 -13.04
C CYS A 206 -2.71 12.25 -13.86
N ILE A 207 -2.32 11.99 -15.11
CA ILE A 207 -2.48 12.93 -16.22
C ILE A 207 -3.66 12.42 -17.04
#